data_AF-A0A429AZL6-F1
#
_entry.id   AF-A0A429AZL6-F1
#
_cell.length_a   1.000
_cell.length_b   1.000
_cell.length_c   1.000
_cell.angle_alpha   90.00
_cell.angle_beta   90.00
_cell.angle_gamma   90.00
#
_symmetry.space_group_name_H-M   'P 1'
#
loop_
_entity.id
_entity.type
_entity.pdbx_description
1 polymer ?
#
loop_
_entity_poly.entity_id
_entity_poly.type
_entity_poly.pdbx_seq_one_letter_code
_entity_poly.pdbx_strand_id
1 'polypeptide(L)'
;MSTPDNADDPLYELRIEVGIELTEVRRSHPETEMDLPVTDWLFDPADAEREEIGLRGLLDAVEVLEEAARPGDPPARPVRYPPSTSPSASPPT
;
A
#
# COMPACT_ATOMS: atom_id res chain seq x y z
N MET A 1 27.48 -24.99 0.21
CA MET A 1 26.01 -24.96 0.11
C MET A 1 25.59 -23.59 0.62
N SER A 2 25.32 -22.64 -0.27
CA SER A 2 24.72 -21.36 0.10
C SER A 2 23.22 -21.53 -0.11
N THR A 3 22.47 -21.65 0.97
CA THR A 3 21.02 -21.41 0.92
C THR A 3 20.84 -19.92 0.69
N PRO A 4 20.12 -19.47 -0.36
CA PRO A 4 19.79 -18.07 -0.48
C PRO A 4 18.79 -17.77 0.65
N ASP A 5 19.26 -17.09 1.69
CA ASP A 5 18.43 -16.50 2.73
C ASP A 5 17.50 -15.48 2.08
N ASN A 6 16.29 -15.88 1.71
CA ASN A 6 15.19 -14.93 1.62
C ASN A 6 14.48 -14.75 2.97
N ALA A 7 14.82 -15.60 3.96
CA ALA A 7 14.27 -15.55 5.31
C ALA A 7 14.89 -14.43 6.16
N ASP A 8 16.04 -13.87 5.75
CA ASP A 8 16.68 -12.72 6.43
C ASP A 8 16.32 -11.36 5.78
N ASP A 9 15.35 -11.30 4.85
CA ASP A 9 14.92 -10.02 4.27
C ASP A 9 13.82 -9.38 5.14
N PRO A 10 14.12 -8.31 5.89
CA PRO A 10 13.15 -7.70 6.79
C PRO A 10 11.93 -7.10 6.07
N LEU A 11 12.05 -6.77 4.78
CA LEU A 11 10.91 -6.28 4.00
C LEU A 11 9.97 -7.44 3.63
N TYR A 12 10.53 -8.60 3.30
CA TYR A 12 9.76 -9.81 3.00
C TYR A 12 8.99 -10.30 4.22
N GLU A 13 9.63 -10.32 5.40
CA GLU A 13 8.98 -10.65 6.66
C GLU A 13 7.85 -9.67 6.98
N LEU A 14 8.12 -8.36 6.87
CA LEU A 14 7.12 -7.33 7.12
C LEU A 14 5.91 -7.46 6.17
N ARG A 15 6.15 -7.76 4.89
CA ARG A 15 5.07 -8.00 3.92
C ARG A 15 4.17 -9.16 4.32
N ILE A 16 4.76 -10.24 4.84
CA ILE A 16 4.00 -11.40 5.34
C ILE A 16 3.15 -10.99 6.54
N GLU A 17 3.75 -10.32 7.53
CA GLU A 17 3.06 -9.91 8.75
C GLU A 17 1.88 -8.98 8.45
N VAL A 18 2.10 -7.94 7.64
CA VAL A 18 1.04 -7.01 7.23
C VAL A 18 -0.08 -7.73 6.46
N GLY A 19 0.26 -8.73 5.65
CA GLY A 19 -0.73 -9.56 4.95
C GLY A 19 -1.56 -10.45 5.89
N ILE A 20 -0.96 -10.95 6.98
CA ILE A 20 -1.65 -11.69 8.02
C ILE A 20 -2.62 -10.76 8.76
N GLU A 21 -2.14 -9.63 9.25
CA GLU A 21 -2.97 -8.66 9.98
C GLU A 21 -4.14 -8.15 9.12
N LEU A 22 -3.90 -7.83 7.84
CA LEU A 22 -4.96 -7.42 6.91
C LEU A 22 -6.02 -8.51 6.73
N THR A 23 -5.61 -9.77 6.75
CA THR A 23 -6.52 -10.91 6.66
C THR A 23 -7.36 -11.04 7.94
N GLU A 24 -6.75 -10.85 9.11
CA GLU A 24 -7.45 -10.92 10.40
C GLU A 24 -8.47 -9.79 10.57
N VAL A 25 -8.10 -8.54 10.21
CA VAL A 25 -9.05 -7.41 10.22
C VAL A 25 -10.26 -7.70 9.33
N ARG A 26 -10.05 -8.24 8.13
CA ARG A 26 -11.16 -8.62 7.22
C ARG A 26 -12.01 -9.76 7.77
N ARG A 27 -11.40 -10.73 8.47
CA ARG A 27 -12.11 -11.84 9.11
C ARG A 27 -12.90 -11.41 10.35
N SER A 28 -12.55 -10.28 10.95
CA SER A 28 -13.28 -9.73 12.10
C SER A 28 -14.68 -9.21 11.72
N HIS A 29 -14.96 -8.99 10.43
CA HIS A 29 -16.24 -8.51 9.93
C HIS A 29 -16.74 -7.25 10.67
N PRO A 30 -15.98 -6.13 10.62
CA PRO A 30 -16.34 -4.89 11.31
C PRO A 30 -17.74 -4.38 10.95
N GLU A 31 -18.23 -4.69 9.74
CA GLU A 31 -19.59 -4.40 9.30
C GLU A 31 -20.67 -5.05 10.17
N THR A 32 -20.39 -6.21 10.77
CA THR A 32 -21.33 -6.90 11.67
C THR A 32 -21.46 -6.15 12.98
N GLU A 33 -20.36 -5.61 13.50
CA GLU A 33 -20.37 -4.78 14.70
C GLU A 33 -21.14 -3.47 14.44
N MET A 34 -21.00 -2.85 13.26
CA MET A 34 -21.74 -1.62 12.90
C MET A 34 -23.27 -1.77 12.98
N ASP A 35 -23.79 -2.98 12.78
CA ASP A 35 -25.22 -3.27 12.84
C ASP A 35 -25.75 -3.47 14.27
N LEU A 36 -24.85 -3.58 15.27
CA LEU A 36 -25.19 -3.72 16.67
C LEU A 36 -25.33 -2.37 17.38
N PRO A 37 -26.06 -2.32 18.51
CA PRO A 37 -25.96 -1.19 19.42
C PRO A 37 -24.52 -0.97 19.89
N VAL A 38 -24.10 0.28 20.03
CA VAL A 38 -22.73 0.66 20.45
C VAL A 38 -22.31 0.00 21.78
N THR A 39 -23.25 -0.28 22.67
CA THR A 39 -22.99 -0.96 23.95
C THR A 39 -22.59 -2.42 23.80
N ASP A 40 -22.90 -3.01 22.66
CA ASP A 40 -22.73 -4.44 22.37
C ASP A 40 -21.57 -4.69 21.41
N TRP A 41 -20.90 -3.62 20.94
CA TRP A 41 -19.71 -3.71 20.09
C TRP A 41 -18.56 -4.40 20.83
N LEU A 42 -17.96 -5.39 20.17
CA LEU A 42 -16.72 -6.01 20.65
C LEU A 42 -15.51 -5.09 20.44
N PHE A 43 -15.54 -4.26 19.41
CA PHE A 43 -14.53 -3.27 19.06
C PHE A 43 -15.19 -2.13 18.24
N ASP A 44 -14.54 -0.97 18.14
CA ASP A 44 -15.03 0.13 17.29
C ASP A 44 -14.84 -0.23 15.80
N PRO A 45 -15.91 -0.35 15.01
CA PRO A 45 -15.80 -0.65 13.59
C PRO A 45 -14.98 0.39 12.81
N ALA A 46 -15.00 1.65 13.26
CA ALA A 46 -14.23 2.71 12.63
C ALA A 46 -12.73 2.59 12.92
N ASP A 47 -12.33 1.98 14.04
CA ASP A 47 -10.93 1.62 14.30
C ASP A 47 -10.47 0.51 13.36
N ALA A 48 -11.27 -0.54 13.18
CA ALA A 48 -10.96 -1.63 12.25
C ALA A 48 -10.87 -1.15 10.78
N GLU A 49 -11.75 -0.24 10.35
CA GLU A 49 -11.66 0.36 9.01
C GLU A 49 -10.37 1.19 8.85
N ARG A 50 -10.02 1.99 9.87
CA ARG A 50 -8.77 2.77 9.86
C ARG A 50 -7.54 1.85 9.76
N GLU A 51 -7.55 0.76 10.52
CA GLU A 51 -6.47 -0.23 10.50
C GLU A 51 -6.36 -0.92 9.14
N GLU A 52 -7.47 -1.36 8.54
CA GLU A 52 -7.45 -1.95 7.19
C GLU A 52 -6.88 -0.98 6.14
N ILE A 53 -7.28 0.28 6.17
CA ILE A 53 -6.75 1.32 5.26
C ILE A 53 -5.24 1.48 5.48
N GLY A 54 -4.81 1.55 6.74
CA GLY A 54 -3.39 1.65 7.11
C GLY A 54 -2.57 0.47 6.63
N LEU A 55 -3.05 -0.76 6.85
CA LEU A 55 -2.38 -2.00 6.46
C LEU A 55 -2.27 -2.13 4.94
N ARG A 56 -3.30 -1.75 4.17
CA ARG A 56 -3.23 -1.72 2.70
C ARG A 56 -2.17 -0.72 2.23
N GLY A 57 -2.16 0.48 2.78
CA GLY A 57 -1.14 1.49 2.44
C GLY A 57 0.28 1.07 2.82
N LEU A 58 0.43 0.37 3.95
CA LEU A 58 1.72 -0.18 4.38
C LEU A 58 2.18 -1.31 3.46
N LEU A 59 1.27 -2.21 3.06
CA LEU A 59 1.57 -3.29 2.12
C LEU A 59 2.08 -2.72 0.79
N ASP A 60 1.38 -1.74 0.22
CA ASP A 60 1.79 -1.05 -1.01
C ASP A 60 3.19 -0.40 -0.84
N ALA A 61 3.44 0.23 0.31
CA ALA A 61 4.73 0.85 0.58
C ALA A 61 5.88 -0.17 0.69
N VAL A 62 5.63 -1.32 1.32
CA VAL A 62 6.62 -2.41 1.43
C VAL A 62 6.94 -3.00 0.06
N GLU A 63 5.93 -3.25 -0.77
CA GLU A 63 6.14 -3.75 -2.14
C GLU A 63 7.02 -2.80 -2.98
N VAL A 64 6.80 -1.48 -2.88
CA VAL A 64 7.63 -0.46 -3.54
C VAL A 64 9.07 -0.49 -3.04
N LEU A 65 9.28 -0.66 -1.74
CA LEU A 65 10.62 -0.73 -1.15
C LEU A 65 11.35 -2.02 -1.53
N GLU A 66 10.67 -3.17 -1.56
CA GLU A 66 11.22 -4.44 -2.04
C GLU A 66 11.66 -4.36 -3.51
N GLU A 67 10.85 -3.70 -4.36
CA GLU A 67 11.18 -3.48 -5.77
C GLU A 67 12.43 -2.59 -5.90
N ALA A 68 12.50 -1.49 -5.15
CA ALA A 68 13.64 -0.57 -5.15
C ALA A 68 14.93 -1.20 -4.59
N ALA A 69 14.82 -2.16 -3.67
CA ALA A 69 15.95 -2.86 -3.07
C ALA A 69 16.55 -3.93 -4.01
N ARG A 70 15.81 -4.40 -5.02
CA ARG A 70 16.30 -5.42 -5.95
C ARG A 70 17.41 -4.84 -6.84
N PRO A 71 18.65 -5.35 -6.76
CA PRO A 71 19.73 -4.87 -7.62
C PRO A 71 19.51 -5.42 -9.03
N GLY A 72 18.99 -4.58 -9.94
CA GLY A 72 18.94 -4.94 -11.36
C GLY A 72 17.91 -4.27 -12.25
N ASP A 73 16.91 -3.55 -11.74
CA ASP A 73 15.95 -2.88 -12.63
C ASP A 73 16.44 -1.47 -13.01
N PRO A 74 16.70 -1.17 -14.29
CA PRO A 74 16.92 0.22 -14.72
C PRO A 74 15.68 1.04 -14.34
N PRO A 75 15.84 2.32 -13.93
CA PRO A 75 14.70 3.15 -13.58
C PRO A 75 13.70 3.11 -14.74
N ALA A 76 12.44 2.81 -14.42
CA ALA A 76 11.34 2.92 -15.37
C ALA A 76 11.53 4.23 -16.15
N ARG A 77 11.63 4.11 -17.48
CA ARG A 77 11.92 5.24 -18.38
C ARG A 77 11.11 6.45 -17.93
N PRO A 78 11.73 7.63 -17.72
CA PRO A 78 10.98 8.80 -17.31
C PRO A 78 9.84 9.03 -18.31
N VAL A 79 8.62 9.17 -17.79
CA VAL A 79 7.45 9.56 -18.58
C VAL A 79 7.86 10.83 -19.33
N ARG A 80 8.01 10.72 -20.66
CA ARG A 80 8.22 11.90 -21.50
C ARG A 80 6.93 12.70 -21.44
N TYR A 81 6.88 13.71 -20.57
CA TYR A 81 5.89 14.75 -20.72
C TYR A 81 6.09 15.37 -22.12
N PRO A 82 5.06 15.43 -22.97
CA PRO A 82 5.16 16.17 -24.20
C PRO A 82 5.51 17.63 -23.86
N PRO A 83 6.35 18.31 -24.65
CA PRO A 83 6.66 19.70 -24.40
C PRO A 83 5.34 20.49 -24.35
N SER A 84 5.14 21.22 -23.25
CA SER A 84 4.00 22.12 -23.10
C SER A 84 4.04 23.12 -24.25
N THR A 85 3.17 22.94 -25.24
CA THR A 85 2.99 23.94 -26.29
C THR A 85 2.31 25.14 -25.64
N SER A 86 3.13 26.10 -25.21
CA SER A 86 2.64 27.43 -24.88
C SER A 86 1.90 27.98 -26.10
N PRO A 87 0.66 28.47 -25.96
CA PRO A 87 -0.05 29.07 -27.07
C PRO A 87 0.68 30.33 -27.50
N SER A 88 1.16 30.33 -28.75
CA SER A 88 1.70 31.50 -29.44
C SER A 88 0.59 32.54 -29.56
N ALA A 89 0.65 33.59 -28.73
CA ALA A 89 -0.23 34.74 -28.87
C ALA A 89 0.16 35.51 -30.15
N SER A 90 -0.74 35.50 -31.14
CA SER A 90 -0.62 36.37 -32.30
C SER A 90 -0.94 37.82 -31.88
N PRO A 91 -0.20 38.84 -32.34
CA PRO A 91 -0.55 40.22 -32.06
C PRO A 91 -1.75 40.64 -32.94
N PRO A 92 -2.71 41.42 -32.41
CA PRO A 92 -3.81 41.96 -33.23
C PRO A 92 -3.29 43.05 -34.18
N THR A 93 -3.93 43.15 -35.35
CA THR A 93 -3.73 44.19 -36.38
C THR A 93 -4.63 45.39 -36.11
#